data_AF-A0A3R7GGU1-F1
#
_entry.id   AF-A0A3R7GGU1-F1
#
_cell.length_a   1.000
_cell.length_b   1.000
_cell.length_c   1.000
_cell.angle_alpha   90.00
_cell.angle_beta   90.00
_cell.angle_gamma   90.00
#
_symmetry.space_group_name_H-M   'P 1'
#
loop_
_entity.id
_entity.type
_entity.pdbx_description
1 polymer ?
#
loop_
_entity_poly.entity_id
_entity_poly.type
_entity_poly.pdbx_seq_one_letter_code
_entity_poly.pdbx_strand_id
1 'polypeptide(L)'
;MTAGQLLRWPVDVLVRPSDFVRVDPDQEPANRVDAIIDAVRLVAVYFANLLLYTAPLALAGYGVRNSTTAPPAVSTVLEPIVGNPDTVWQFGTALLANGIFLLLATVLTLVTFHIGTVLAGSSNGIVQSLRAVSYSTGIYLAVMFSIVVSVSTESGFKTAEGLLLWLQASFIQFFIDFVGADLVPPVEASRPELSAIATVEQALLTVLLLSGMYFLYVLYAGARTSHDATRIQALCATAFVLASPALYVLGAIYLTIGV
;
A
#
# COMPACT_ATOMS: atom_id res chain seq x y z
N MET A 1 -20.12 -16.30 3.40
CA MET A 1 -19.29 -16.67 4.58
C MET A 1 -20.21 -17.05 5.73
N THR A 2 -19.94 -18.13 6.44
CA THR A 2 -20.63 -18.50 7.69
C THR A 2 -20.07 -17.70 8.88
N ALA A 3 -20.82 -17.59 9.98
CA ALA A 3 -20.36 -16.87 11.18
C ALA A 3 -19.03 -17.41 11.74
N GLY A 4 -18.79 -18.72 11.62
CA GLY A 4 -17.51 -19.34 11.99
C GLY A 4 -16.35 -18.97 11.05
N GLN A 5 -16.63 -18.73 9.77
CA GLN A 5 -15.63 -18.22 8.81
C GLN A 5 -15.29 -16.75 9.10
N LEU A 6 -16.27 -15.93 9.48
CA LEU A 6 -16.03 -14.54 9.88
C LEU A 6 -15.14 -14.42 11.12
N LEU A 7 -15.31 -15.32 12.11
CA LEU A 7 -14.51 -15.31 13.33
C LEU A 7 -13.06 -15.77 13.11
N ARG A 8 -12.85 -16.72 12.19
CA ARG A 8 -11.51 -17.22 11.83
C ARG A 8 -10.81 -16.39 10.79
N TRP A 9 -11.55 -15.57 10.06
CA TRP A 9 -11.05 -14.73 8.98
C TRP A 9 -9.76 -13.96 9.33
N PRO A 10 -9.61 -13.29 10.51
CA PRO A 10 -8.36 -12.58 10.83
C PRO A 10 -7.16 -13.51 10.98
N VAL A 11 -7.38 -14.71 11.55
CA VAL A 11 -6.34 -15.73 11.73
C VAL A 11 -6.01 -16.38 10.39
N ASP A 12 -7.01 -16.67 9.57
CA ASP A 12 -6.83 -17.27 8.25
C ASP A 12 -6.06 -16.32 7.32
N VAL A 13 -6.30 -15.01 7.38
CA VAL A 13 -5.51 -13.99 6.66
C VAL A 13 -4.01 -14.08 6.99
N LEU A 14 -3.67 -14.29 8.26
CA LEU A 14 -2.28 -14.37 8.72
C LEU A 14 -1.64 -15.74 8.46
N VAL A 15 -2.40 -16.82 8.63
CA VAL A 15 -1.87 -18.20 8.63
C VAL A 15 -1.99 -18.87 7.26
N ARG A 16 -2.95 -18.45 6.43
CA ARG A 16 -3.20 -19.00 5.08
C ARG A 16 -3.41 -17.92 4.02
N PRO A 17 -2.45 -17.00 3.86
CA PRO A 17 -2.53 -15.93 2.86
C PRO A 17 -2.76 -16.44 1.43
N SER A 18 -2.30 -17.64 1.09
CA SER A 18 -2.49 -18.25 -0.24
C SER A 18 -3.95 -18.55 -0.58
N ASP A 19 -4.80 -18.81 0.42
CA ASP A 19 -6.21 -19.13 0.21
C ASP A 19 -7.01 -17.91 -0.27
N PHE A 20 -6.51 -16.70 -0.03
CA PHE A 20 -7.11 -15.45 -0.51
C PHE A 20 -6.79 -15.14 -1.97
N VAL A 21 -5.71 -15.71 -2.49
CA VAL A 21 -5.25 -15.48 -3.87
C VAL A 21 -5.58 -16.65 -4.79
N ARG A 22 -6.13 -17.74 -4.24
CA ARG A 22 -6.49 -18.92 -5.01
C ARG A 22 -7.71 -18.61 -5.87
N VAL A 23 -7.51 -18.60 -7.17
CA VAL A 23 -8.59 -18.51 -8.14
C VAL A 23 -9.24 -19.88 -8.24
N ASP A 24 -10.55 -19.95 -8.04
CA ASP A 24 -11.32 -21.14 -8.38
C ASP A 24 -11.36 -21.25 -9.92
N PRO A 25 -10.92 -22.36 -10.54
CA PRO A 25 -10.88 -22.49 -12.01
C PRO A 25 -12.24 -22.27 -12.67
N ASP A 26 -13.33 -22.51 -11.94
CA ASP A 26 -14.71 -22.29 -12.37
C ASP A 26 -15.12 -20.80 -12.38
N GLN A 27 -14.23 -19.89 -11.95
CA GLN A 27 -14.43 -18.43 -11.92
C GLN A 27 -13.57 -17.69 -12.95
N GLU A 28 -13.10 -18.36 -14.01
CA GLU A 28 -12.54 -17.68 -15.17
C GLU A 28 -13.65 -17.08 -16.04
N PRO A 29 -13.53 -15.81 -16.48
CA PRO A 29 -14.57 -15.19 -17.28
C PRO A 29 -14.67 -15.88 -18.65
N ALA A 30 -15.86 -16.40 -18.97
CA ALA A 30 -16.11 -17.13 -20.22
C ALA A 30 -16.04 -16.23 -21.47
N ASN A 31 -16.21 -14.91 -21.31
CA ASN A 31 -16.15 -13.94 -22.40
C ASN A 31 -15.71 -12.54 -21.91
N ARG A 32 -15.55 -11.59 -22.84
CA ARG A 32 -15.12 -10.21 -22.55
C ARG A 32 -16.10 -9.43 -21.67
N VAL A 33 -17.39 -9.70 -21.75
CA VAL A 33 -18.40 -9.02 -20.93
C VAL A 33 -18.30 -9.49 -19.49
N ASP A 34 -18.17 -10.80 -19.28
CA ASP A 34 -17.96 -11.37 -17.95
C ASP A 34 -16.66 -10.86 -17.32
N ALA A 35 -15.60 -10.71 -18.12
CA ALA A 35 -14.33 -10.12 -17.66
C ALA A 35 -14.49 -8.65 -17.20
N ILE A 36 -15.31 -7.85 -17.90
CA ILE A 36 -15.62 -6.47 -17.50
C ILE A 36 -16.44 -6.46 -16.21
N ILE A 37 -17.47 -7.31 -16.10
CA ILE A 37 -18.31 -7.41 -14.90
C ILE A 37 -17.46 -7.81 -13.69
N ASP A 38 -16.57 -8.78 -13.86
CA ASP A 38 -15.64 -9.21 -12.81
C ASP A 38 -14.67 -8.09 -12.43
N ALA A 39 -14.12 -7.36 -13.40
CA ALA A 39 -13.28 -6.20 -13.12
C ALA A 39 -14.02 -5.12 -12.33
N VAL A 40 -15.28 -4.81 -12.68
CA VAL A 40 -16.11 -3.84 -11.95
C VAL A 40 -16.37 -4.31 -10.52
N ARG A 41 -16.68 -5.60 -10.31
CA ARG A 41 -16.87 -6.18 -8.98
C ARG A 41 -15.60 -6.10 -8.14
N LEU A 42 -14.45 -6.43 -8.72
CA LEU A 42 -13.15 -6.33 -8.05
C LEU A 42 -12.84 -4.89 -7.64
N VAL A 43 -13.09 -3.93 -8.53
CA VAL A 43 -12.92 -2.51 -8.24
C VAL A 43 -13.85 -2.07 -7.10
N ALA A 44 -15.12 -2.49 -7.10
CA ALA A 44 -16.06 -2.18 -6.03
C ALA A 44 -15.62 -2.76 -4.67
N VAL A 45 -15.17 -4.03 -4.65
CA VAL A 45 -14.62 -4.67 -3.45
C VAL A 45 -13.36 -3.95 -2.97
N TYR A 46 -12.50 -3.56 -3.90
CA TYR A 46 -11.31 -2.77 -3.59
C TYR A 46 -11.68 -1.44 -2.93
N PHE A 47 -12.63 -0.68 -3.47
CA PHE A 47 -13.06 0.59 -2.88
C PHE A 47 -13.72 0.40 -1.50
N ALA A 48 -14.49 -0.68 -1.30
CA ALA A 48 -15.04 -1.00 0.01
C ALA A 48 -13.92 -1.29 1.04
N ASN A 49 -12.91 -2.08 0.64
CA ASN A 49 -11.73 -2.35 1.46
C ASN A 49 -10.93 -1.07 1.72
N LEU A 50 -10.74 -0.24 0.70
CA LEU A 50 -10.05 1.04 0.81
C LEU A 50 -10.72 1.91 1.89
N LEU A 51 -12.05 2.05 1.86
CA LEU A 51 -12.80 2.77 2.89
C LEU A 51 -12.66 2.12 4.27
N LEU A 52 -12.71 0.79 4.35
CA LEU A 52 -12.55 0.07 5.62
C LEU A 52 -11.16 0.32 6.24
N TYR A 53 -10.15 0.56 5.43
CA TYR A 53 -8.79 0.83 5.88
C TYR A 53 -8.53 2.31 6.16
N THR A 54 -9.09 3.21 5.36
CA THR A 54 -8.83 4.66 5.47
C THR A 54 -9.71 5.34 6.49
N ALA A 55 -10.93 4.83 6.75
CA ALA A 55 -11.84 5.42 7.72
C ALA A 55 -11.31 5.36 9.15
N PRO A 56 -10.79 4.22 9.67
CA PRO A 56 -10.17 4.19 11.00
C PRO A 56 -9.00 5.16 11.13
N LEU A 57 -8.21 5.32 10.06
CA LEU A 57 -7.09 6.24 10.04
C LEU A 57 -7.55 7.70 10.11
N ALA A 58 -8.55 8.06 9.31
CA ALA A 58 -9.15 9.39 9.36
C ALA A 58 -9.83 9.67 10.71
N LEU A 59 -10.47 8.67 11.32
CA LEU A 59 -11.06 8.77 12.67
C LEU A 59 -9.98 8.96 13.76
N ALA A 60 -8.82 8.33 13.59
CA ALA A 60 -7.67 8.52 14.48
C ALA A 60 -6.97 9.88 14.28
N GLY A 61 -7.42 10.71 13.33
CA GLY A 61 -6.85 12.02 13.03
C GLY A 61 -5.67 11.98 12.07
N TYR A 62 -5.34 10.81 11.51
CA TYR A 62 -4.24 10.69 10.56
C TYR A 62 -4.60 11.30 9.19
N GLY A 63 -3.71 12.13 8.67
CA GLY A 63 -3.93 12.88 7.42
C GLY A 63 -4.71 14.18 7.60
N VAL A 64 -5.15 14.51 8.83
CA VAL A 64 -5.74 15.81 9.14
C VAL A 64 -4.64 16.88 9.09
N ARG A 65 -4.81 17.87 8.22
CA ARG A 65 -3.97 19.07 8.20
C ARG A 65 -4.55 20.08 9.18
N ASN A 66 -3.78 20.44 10.20
CA ASN A 66 -4.18 21.41 11.22
C ASN A 66 -4.73 22.69 10.56
N SER A 67 -5.87 23.17 11.06
CA SER A 67 -6.49 24.45 10.67
C SER A 67 -7.18 24.49 9.30
N THR A 68 -7.64 23.36 8.76
CA THR A 68 -8.45 23.38 7.54
C THR A 68 -9.91 23.68 7.89
N THR A 69 -10.37 24.90 7.63
CA THR A 69 -11.79 25.27 7.71
C THR A 69 -12.55 24.73 6.51
N ALA A 70 -13.81 24.36 6.71
CA ALA A 70 -14.69 23.93 5.63
C ALA A 70 -14.88 25.11 4.65
N PRO A 71 -14.75 24.88 3.34
CA PRO A 71 -15.10 25.88 2.35
C PRO A 71 -16.55 26.34 2.52
N PRO A 72 -16.89 27.61 2.23
CA PRO A 72 -18.24 28.15 2.42
C PRO A 72 -19.35 27.31 1.78
N ALA A 73 -19.08 26.73 0.61
CA ALA A 73 -20.03 25.86 -0.08
C ALA A 73 -20.33 24.55 0.68
N VAL A 74 -19.34 24.03 1.41
CA VAL A 74 -19.48 22.81 2.23
C VAL A 74 -20.13 23.15 3.57
N SER A 75 -19.68 24.24 4.21
CA SER A 75 -20.25 24.66 5.49
C SER A 75 -21.74 24.98 5.37
N THR A 76 -22.15 25.68 4.32
CA THR A 76 -23.57 26.03 4.07
C THR A 76 -24.48 24.80 3.94
N VAL A 77 -23.97 23.70 3.36
CA VAL A 77 -24.73 22.46 3.18
C VAL A 77 -24.74 21.62 4.45
N LEU A 78 -23.62 21.61 5.18
CA LEU A 78 -23.42 20.73 6.33
C LEU A 78 -23.89 21.32 7.65
N GLU A 79 -23.86 22.64 7.84
CA GLU A 79 -24.32 23.33 9.05
C GLU A 79 -25.72 22.92 9.53
N PRO A 80 -26.74 22.73 8.67
CA PRO A 80 -28.05 22.25 9.10
C PRO A 80 -28.11 20.74 9.44
N ILE A 81 -27.09 19.96 9.08
CA ILE A 81 -27.07 18.49 9.21
C ILE A 81 -26.14 18.05 10.34
N VAL A 82 -25.02 18.74 10.52
CA VAL A 82 -23.96 18.40 11.47
C VAL A 82 -23.58 19.62 12.29
N GLY A 83 -23.42 19.43 13.61
CA GLY A 83 -23.14 20.54 14.53
C GLY A 83 -21.77 21.22 14.31
N ASN A 84 -20.84 20.58 13.61
CA ASN A 84 -19.55 21.16 13.24
C ASN A 84 -19.13 20.73 11.82
N PRO A 85 -19.37 21.57 10.79
CA PRO A 85 -18.95 21.31 9.41
C PRO A 85 -17.44 21.16 9.23
N ASP A 86 -16.64 21.86 10.03
CA ASP A 86 -15.17 21.78 9.94
C ASP A 86 -14.67 20.40 10.31
N THR A 87 -15.27 19.75 11.31
CA THR A 87 -14.92 18.38 11.71
C THR A 87 -15.20 17.38 10.59
N VAL A 88 -16.34 17.49 9.92
CA VAL A 88 -16.71 16.61 8.79
C VAL A 88 -15.80 16.86 7.60
N TRP A 89 -15.44 18.12 7.33
CA TRP A 89 -14.51 18.47 6.28
C TRP A 89 -13.10 17.93 6.54
N GLN A 90 -12.59 18.09 7.75
CA GLN A 90 -11.28 17.56 8.16
C GLN A 90 -11.25 16.03 8.06
N PHE A 91 -12.31 15.36 8.51
CA PHE A 91 -12.45 13.91 8.34
C PHE A 91 -12.45 13.52 6.85
N GLY A 92 -13.28 14.17 6.03
CA GLY A 92 -13.39 13.86 4.60
C GLY A 92 -12.09 14.09 3.82
N THR A 93 -11.37 15.17 4.13
CA THR A 93 -10.07 15.47 3.51
C THR A 93 -8.97 14.50 3.96
N ALA A 94 -8.96 14.10 5.24
CA ALA A 94 -8.07 13.06 5.74
C ALA A 94 -8.37 11.69 5.10
N LEU A 95 -9.64 11.31 5.02
CA LEU A 95 -10.10 10.09 4.36
C LEU A 95 -9.65 10.05 2.90
N LEU A 96 -9.82 11.17 2.19
CA LEU A 96 -9.41 11.31 0.80
C LEU A 96 -7.89 11.23 0.65
N ALA A 97 -7.12 11.93 1.49
CA ALA A 97 -5.65 11.92 1.42
C ALA A 97 -5.09 10.50 1.66
N ASN A 98 -5.57 9.81 2.69
CA ASN A 98 -5.19 8.43 2.99
C ASN A 98 -5.61 7.48 1.86
N GLY A 99 -6.82 7.68 1.31
CA GLY A 99 -7.35 6.89 0.20
C GLY A 99 -6.56 7.05 -1.09
N ILE A 100 -6.17 8.27 -1.44
CA ILE A 100 -5.34 8.54 -2.62
C ILE A 100 -3.98 7.86 -2.48
N PHE A 101 -3.35 7.92 -1.30
CA PHE A 101 -2.07 7.27 -1.09
C PHE A 101 -2.15 5.75 -1.34
N LEU A 102 -3.11 5.07 -0.69
CA LEU A 102 -3.30 3.63 -0.86
C LEU A 102 -3.72 3.27 -2.31
N LEU A 103 -4.51 4.12 -2.97
CA LEU A 103 -4.88 3.95 -4.37
C LEU A 103 -3.65 4.01 -5.28
N LEU A 104 -2.80 5.04 -5.13
CA LEU A 104 -1.59 5.18 -5.93
C LEU A 104 -0.63 4.01 -5.68
N ALA A 105 -0.44 3.60 -4.43
CA ALA A 105 0.37 2.44 -4.09
C ALA A 105 -0.18 1.15 -4.72
N THR A 106 -1.50 0.97 -4.73
CA THR A 106 -2.16 -0.19 -5.35
C THR A 106 -2.00 -0.17 -6.87
N VAL A 107 -2.21 0.98 -7.52
CA VAL A 107 -2.06 1.14 -8.97
C VAL A 107 -0.61 0.86 -9.37
N LEU A 108 0.36 1.41 -8.65
CA LEU A 108 1.77 1.15 -8.90
C LEU A 108 2.10 -0.34 -8.74
N THR A 109 1.59 -0.98 -7.70
CA THR A 109 1.73 -2.42 -7.47
C THR A 109 1.12 -3.22 -8.62
N LEU A 110 -0.09 -2.89 -9.05
CA LEU A 110 -0.77 -3.54 -10.18
C LEU A 110 0.04 -3.44 -11.46
N VAL A 111 0.48 -2.23 -11.82
CA VAL A 111 1.24 -1.98 -13.04
C VAL A 111 2.57 -2.73 -13.03
N THR A 112 3.34 -2.61 -11.95
CA THR A 112 4.66 -3.24 -11.83
C THR A 112 4.57 -4.76 -11.76
N PHE A 113 3.59 -5.28 -11.01
CA PHE A 113 3.31 -6.71 -10.95
C PHE A 113 2.91 -7.24 -12.34
N HIS A 114 1.99 -6.58 -13.03
CA HIS A 114 1.55 -6.99 -14.35
C HIS A 114 2.71 -6.98 -15.37
N ILE A 115 3.48 -5.89 -15.42
CA ILE A 115 4.69 -5.80 -16.26
C ILE A 115 5.65 -6.96 -15.93
N GLY A 116 5.86 -7.25 -14.64
CA GLY A 116 6.66 -8.38 -14.20
C GLY A 116 6.14 -9.72 -14.72
N THR A 117 4.83 -9.97 -14.66
CA THR A 117 4.23 -11.21 -15.20
C THR A 117 4.35 -11.32 -16.72
N VAL A 118 4.25 -10.19 -17.44
CA VAL A 118 4.40 -10.12 -18.91
C VAL A 118 5.84 -10.38 -19.31
N LEU A 119 6.80 -9.71 -18.68
CA LEU A 119 8.23 -9.87 -18.96
C LEU A 119 8.75 -11.26 -18.58
N ALA A 120 8.16 -11.87 -17.55
CA ALA A 120 8.42 -13.27 -17.19
C ALA A 120 7.77 -14.29 -18.15
N GLY A 121 6.93 -13.85 -19.10
CA GLY A 121 6.24 -14.73 -20.04
C GLY A 121 5.15 -15.59 -19.40
N SER A 122 4.55 -15.12 -18.31
CA SER A 122 3.52 -15.84 -17.53
C SER A 122 2.18 -15.09 -17.44
N SER A 123 1.97 -14.08 -18.29
CA SER A 123 0.77 -13.25 -18.17
C SER A 123 -0.47 -13.95 -18.76
N ASN A 124 -1.49 -14.18 -17.92
CA ASN A 124 -2.83 -14.62 -18.32
C ASN A 124 -3.79 -13.42 -18.51
N GLY A 125 -3.27 -12.18 -18.52
CA GLY A 125 -4.06 -10.96 -18.70
C GLY A 125 -4.15 -10.06 -17.47
N ILE A 126 -4.64 -8.84 -17.68
CA ILE A 126 -4.69 -7.78 -16.65
C ILE A 126 -5.75 -8.06 -15.57
N VAL A 127 -6.84 -8.76 -15.89
CA VAL A 127 -7.90 -9.08 -14.93
C VAL A 127 -7.38 -10.02 -13.83
N GLN A 128 -6.50 -10.96 -14.19
CA GLN A 128 -5.85 -11.88 -13.28
C GLN A 128 -4.88 -11.15 -12.37
N SER A 129 -4.14 -10.17 -12.91
CA SER A 129 -3.30 -9.28 -12.10
C SER A 129 -4.14 -8.40 -11.17
N LEU A 130 -5.28 -7.89 -11.64
CA LEU A 130 -6.22 -7.12 -10.81
C LEU A 130 -6.80 -7.96 -9.69
N ARG A 131 -7.16 -9.22 -9.96
CA ARG A 131 -7.68 -10.17 -8.96
C ARG A 131 -6.62 -10.49 -7.92
N ALA A 132 -5.39 -10.78 -8.36
CA ALA A 132 -4.25 -10.96 -7.47
C ALA A 132 -4.10 -9.71 -6.59
N VAL A 133 -3.84 -8.54 -7.16
CA VAL A 133 -3.55 -7.34 -6.37
C VAL A 133 -4.72 -6.89 -5.49
N SER A 134 -5.96 -6.88 -5.98
CA SER A 134 -7.12 -6.36 -5.23
C SER A 134 -7.43 -7.17 -3.97
N TYR A 135 -7.34 -8.50 -4.03
CA TYR A 135 -7.62 -9.35 -2.87
C TYR A 135 -6.43 -9.47 -1.93
N SER A 136 -5.23 -9.24 -2.44
CA SER A 136 -4.02 -9.73 -1.80
C SER A 136 -3.17 -8.60 -1.21
N THR A 137 -3.32 -7.35 -1.69
CA THR A 137 -2.44 -6.25 -1.29
C THR A 137 -3.06 -5.24 -0.34
N GLY A 138 -4.38 -5.03 -0.40
CA GLY A 138 -5.05 -3.93 0.29
C GLY A 138 -4.83 -3.94 1.81
N ILE A 139 -4.94 -5.10 2.46
CA ILE A 139 -4.77 -5.19 3.91
C ILE A 139 -3.32 -4.95 4.35
N TYR A 140 -2.34 -5.49 3.63
CA TYR A 140 -0.93 -5.30 3.99
C TYR A 140 -0.46 -3.87 3.73
N LEU A 141 -0.90 -3.26 2.61
CA LEU A 141 -0.65 -1.85 2.33
C LEU A 141 -1.27 -0.96 3.41
N ALA A 142 -2.50 -1.26 3.85
CA ALA A 142 -3.15 -0.56 4.94
C ALA A 142 -2.37 -0.69 6.26
N VAL A 143 -1.94 -1.89 6.64
CA VAL A 143 -1.15 -2.11 7.87
C VAL A 143 0.19 -1.38 7.79
N MET A 144 0.93 -1.51 6.69
CA MET A 144 2.21 -0.81 6.52
C MET A 144 2.03 0.70 6.59
N PHE A 145 1.04 1.25 5.88
CA PHE A 145 0.73 2.68 5.91
C PHE A 145 0.35 3.15 7.31
N SER A 146 -0.52 2.41 8.01
CA SER A 146 -0.94 2.73 9.37
C SER A 146 0.25 2.81 10.31
N ILE A 147 1.16 1.82 10.27
CA ILE A 147 2.35 1.81 11.13
C ILE A 147 3.28 2.96 10.80
N VAL A 148 3.57 3.20 9.52
CA VAL A 148 4.44 4.31 9.11
C VAL A 148 3.88 5.65 9.60
N VAL A 149 2.57 5.85 9.44
CA VAL A 149 1.91 7.08 9.88
C VAL A 149 1.89 7.21 11.41
N SER A 150 1.60 6.14 12.15
CA SER A 150 1.67 6.16 13.62
C SER A 150 3.07 6.51 14.10
N VAL A 151 4.09 5.86 13.52
CA VAL A 151 5.50 6.15 13.85
C VAL A 151 5.88 7.59 13.52
N SER A 152 5.38 8.17 12.42
CA SER A 152 5.74 9.53 12.00
C SER A 152 4.97 10.66 12.69
N THR A 153 3.93 10.34 13.45
CA THR A 153 3.04 11.36 14.05
C THR A 153 3.03 11.31 15.57
N GLU A 154 3.32 10.16 16.17
CA GLU A 154 3.35 10.01 17.61
C GLU A 154 4.73 10.39 18.16
N SER A 155 4.74 11.42 19.01
CA SER A 155 5.97 11.92 19.66
C SER A 155 6.72 10.88 20.52
N GLY A 156 6.11 9.74 20.82
CA GLY A 156 6.68 8.63 21.57
C GLY A 156 7.54 7.66 20.75
N PHE A 157 7.57 7.77 19.42
CA PHE A 157 8.24 6.82 18.52
C PHE A 157 9.42 7.41 17.75
N LYS A 158 10.12 8.39 18.35
CA LYS A 158 11.20 9.15 17.69
C LYS A 158 12.36 8.28 17.20
N THR A 159 12.69 7.19 17.89
CA THR A 159 13.82 6.34 17.49
C THR A 159 13.42 5.47 16.29
N ALA A 160 12.20 4.94 16.28
CA ALA A 160 11.65 4.24 15.12
C ALA A 160 11.48 5.17 13.92
N GLU A 161 10.97 6.39 14.13
CA GLU A 161 10.84 7.42 13.10
C GLU A 161 12.21 7.74 12.49
N GLY A 162 13.20 8.04 13.33
CA GLY A 162 14.57 8.31 12.88
C GLY A 162 15.17 7.15 12.10
N LEU A 163 14.85 5.89 12.46
CA LEU A 163 15.33 4.71 11.74
C LEU A 163 14.71 4.62 10.35
N LEU A 164 13.39 4.82 10.23
CA LEU A 164 12.69 4.78 8.95
C LEU A 164 13.15 5.91 8.02
N LEU A 165 13.31 7.13 8.56
CA LEU A 165 13.85 8.27 7.82
C LEU A 165 15.28 8.03 7.37
N TRP A 166 16.14 7.50 8.25
CA TRP A 166 17.53 7.16 7.89
C TRP A 166 17.59 6.08 6.80
N LEU A 167 16.75 5.03 6.88
CA LEU A 167 16.66 3.99 5.84
C LEU A 167 16.21 4.58 4.50
N GLN A 168 15.21 5.46 4.51
CA GLN A 168 14.72 6.13 3.31
C GLN A 168 15.78 7.05 2.69
N ALA A 169 16.43 7.89 3.51
CA ALA A 169 17.48 8.79 3.06
C ALA A 169 18.70 8.01 2.52
N SER A 170 19.09 6.94 3.20
CA SER A 170 20.20 6.07 2.78
C SER A 170 19.89 5.36 1.46
N PHE A 171 18.64 4.91 1.26
CA PHE A 171 18.19 4.31 0.01
C PHE A 171 18.27 5.32 -1.16
N ILE A 172 17.83 6.55 -0.95
CA ILE A 172 17.93 7.61 -1.96
C ILE A 172 19.39 7.95 -2.26
N GLN A 173 20.21 8.16 -1.22
CA GLN A 173 21.63 8.46 -1.34
C GLN A 173 22.37 7.38 -2.14
N PHE A 174 22.08 6.10 -1.87
CA PHE A 174 22.69 5.00 -2.61
C PHE A 174 22.49 5.15 -4.14
N PHE A 175 21.30 5.55 -4.60
CA PHE A 175 21.06 5.74 -6.02
C PHE A 175 21.67 7.01 -6.58
N ILE A 176 21.74 8.10 -5.79
CA ILE A 176 22.47 9.33 -6.15
C ILE A 176 23.94 8.99 -6.43
N ASP A 177 24.58 8.29 -5.50
CA ASP A 177 25.99 7.87 -5.61
C ASP A 177 26.18 6.91 -6.78
N PHE A 178 25.25 5.96 -6.95
CA PHE A 178 25.31 4.95 -8.02
C PHE A 178 25.32 5.58 -9.42
N VAL A 179 24.53 6.65 -9.64
CA VAL A 179 24.53 7.36 -10.93
C VAL A 179 25.57 8.50 -11.00
N GLY A 180 26.31 8.75 -9.91
CA GLY A 180 27.30 9.82 -9.82
C GLY A 180 26.70 11.23 -9.86
N ALA A 181 25.48 11.40 -9.35
CA ALA A 181 24.80 12.70 -9.32
C ALA A 181 25.29 13.56 -8.16
N ASP A 182 25.45 14.87 -8.40
CA ASP A 182 25.75 15.85 -7.34
C ASP A 182 24.44 16.37 -6.72
N LEU A 183 23.74 15.48 -6.02
CA LEU A 183 22.47 15.77 -5.33
C LEU A 183 22.58 15.41 -3.85
N VAL A 184 21.77 16.08 -3.03
CA VAL A 184 21.61 15.76 -1.61
C VAL A 184 20.18 15.26 -1.38
N PRO A 185 19.97 14.21 -0.57
CA PRO A 185 18.65 13.74 -0.21
C PRO A 185 17.79 14.87 0.39
N PRO A 186 16.48 14.87 0.17
CA PRO A 186 15.58 15.94 0.63
C PRO A 186 15.45 16.02 2.15
N VAL A 187 15.83 14.95 2.85
CA VAL A 187 15.82 14.87 4.31
C VAL A 187 17.17 14.34 4.76
N GLU A 188 17.87 15.15 5.55
CA GLU A 188 19.07 14.71 6.24
C GLU A 188 18.64 13.91 7.48
N ALA A 189 18.92 12.61 7.48
CA ALA A 189 18.60 11.73 8.58
C ALA A 189 19.86 10.95 8.99
N SER A 190 20.22 11.05 10.26
CA SER A 190 21.33 10.28 10.84
C SER A 190 20.82 8.95 11.38
N ARG A 191 21.69 7.93 11.36
CA ARG A 191 21.34 6.62 11.92
C ARG A 191 21.08 6.77 13.42
N PRO A 192 19.90 6.39 13.94
CA PRO A 192 19.62 6.49 15.35
C PRO A 192 20.40 5.43 16.15
N GLU A 193 20.50 5.65 17.46
CA GLU A 193 21.05 4.67 18.39
C GLU A 193 20.08 3.50 18.54
N LEU A 194 20.42 2.33 17.98
CA LEU A 194 19.51 1.17 17.97
C LEU A 194 19.22 0.62 19.38
N SER A 195 20.14 0.82 20.34
CA SER A 195 19.92 0.48 21.75
C SER A 195 18.83 1.32 22.42
N ALA A 196 18.48 2.49 21.84
CA ALA A 196 17.43 3.36 22.34
C ALA A 196 16.03 3.00 21.83
N ILE A 197 15.88 1.98 20.97
CA ILE A 197 14.58 1.57 20.46
C ILE A 197 13.80 0.86 21.57
N ALA A 198 12.67 1.45 21.96
CA ALA A 198 11.76 0.90 22.96
C ALA A 198 11.10 -0.40 22.48
N THR A 199 10.66 -1.25 23.40
CA THR A 199 9.99 -2.53 23.05
C THR A 199 8.75 -2.34 22.16
N VAL A 200 7.98 -1.27 22.40
CA VAL A 200 6.81 -0.95 21.57
C VAL A 200 7.23 -0.55 20.15
N GLU A 201 8.28 0.26 20.00
CA GLU A 201 8.85 0.62 18.70
C GLU A 201 9.38 -0.62 17.96
N GLN A 202 10.05 -1.54 18.65
CA GLN A 202 10.50 -2.82 18.08
C GLN A 202 9.32 -3.66 17.58
N ALA A 203 8.23 -3.71 18.34
CA ALA A 203 7.03 -4.42 17.93
C ALA A 203 6.42 -3.80 16.66
N LEU A 204 6.29 -2.48 16.59
CA LEU A 204 5.80 -1.76 15.41
C LEU A 204 6.68 -2.04 14.17
N LEU A 205 7.99 -1.93 14.31
CA LEU A 205 8.95 -2.23 13.23
C LEU A 205 8.89 -3.70 12.80
N THR A 206 8.68 -4.62 13.74
CA THR A 206 8.52 -6.04 13.43
C THR A 206 7.25 -6.30 12.64
N VAL A 207 6.12 -5.70 13.04
CA VAL A 207 4.86 -5.83 12.30
C VAL A 207 5.00 -5.20 10.90
N LEU A 208 5.70 -4.07 10.77
CA LEU A 208 6.00 -3.45 9.47
C LEU A 208 6.81 -4.41 8.57
N LEU A 209 7.88 -4.99 9.11
CA LEU A 209 8.72 -5.96 8.39
C LEU A 209 7.93 -7.19 7.96
N LEU A 210 7.18 -7.79 8.87
CA LEU A 210 6.35 -8.96 8.57
C LEU A 210 5.29 -8.62 7.52
N SER A 211 4.63 -7.47 7.64
CA SER A 211 3.63 -7.02 6.65
C SER A 211 4.25 -6.88 5.26
N GLY A 212 5.48 -6.34 5.16
CA GLY A 212 6.23 -6.31 3.91
C GLY A 212 6.53 -7.70 3.37
N MET A 213 7.00 -8.63 4.21
CA MET A 213 7.27 -10.01 3.79
C MET A 213 6.00 -10.73 3.31
N TYR A 214 4.90 -10.60 4.05
CA TYR A 214 3.62 -11.19 3.68
C TYR A 214 3.06 -10.57 2.40
N PHE A 215 3.16 -9.25 2.23
CA PHE A 215 2.80 -8.56 0.99
C PHE A 215 3.52 -9.17 -0.22
N LEU A 216 4.84 -9.38 -0.12
CA LEU A 216 5.62 -10.00 -1.19
C LEU A 216 5.26 -11.47 -1.42
N TYR A 217 5.09 -12.25 -0.35
CA TYR A 217 4.68 -13.64 -0.44
C TYR A 217 3.32 -13.78 -1.15
N VAL A 218 2.41 -12.87 -0.85
CA VAL A 218 1.07 -12.85 -1.39
C VAL A 218 1.04 -12.46 -2.87
N LEU A 219 1.89 -11.53 -3.29
CA LEU A 219 2.13 -11.27 -4.73
C LEU A 219 2.73 -12.47 -5.44
N TYR A 220 3.73 -13.10 -4.83
CA TYR A 220 4.33 -14.33 -5.35
C TYR A 220 3.28 -15.44 -5.52
N ALA A 221 2.45 -15.67 -4.49
CA ALA A 221 1.35 -16.62 -4.53
C ALA A 221 0.35 -16.26 -5.64
N GLY A 222 0.00 -14.97 -5.79
CA GLY A 222 -0.88 -14.50 -6.86
C GLY A 222 -0.33 -14.73 -8.26
N ALA A 223 0.98 -14.60 -8.47
CA ALA A 223 1.57 -14.99 -9.76
C ALA A 223 1.48 -16.51 -9.97
N ARG A 224 1.68 -17.31 -8.92
CA ARG A 224 1.59 -18.77 -9.00
C ARG A 224 0.17 -19.27 -9.28
N THR A 225 -0.86 -18.62 -8.73
CA THR A 225 -2.25 -19.11 -8.77
C THR A 225 -3.10 -18.44 -9.83
N SER A 226 -2.92 -17.13 -10.07
CA SER A 226 -3.74 -16.39 -11.05
C SER A 226 -3.12 -16.36 -12.44
N HIS A 227 -1.81 -16.65 -12.53
CA HIS A 227 -1.02 -16.54 -13.76
C HIS A 227 -0.32 -17.85 -14.14
N ASP A 228 -0.56 -18.94 -13.40
CA ASP A 228 0.11 -20.24 -13.54
C ASP A 228 1.64 -20.15 -13.64
N ALA A 229 2.22 -19.08 -13.11
CA ALA A 229 3.63 -18.77 -13.27
C ALA A 229 4.46 -19.85 -12.60
N THR A 230 5.61 -20.24 -13.17
CA THR A 230 6.61 -21.05 -12.46
C THR A 230 7.17 -20.30 -11.24
N ARG A 231 7.92 -20.99 -10.37
CA ARG A 231 8.55 -20.34 -9.21
C ARG A 231 9.46 -19.17 -9.60
N ILE A 232 10.24 -19.33 -10.68
CA ILE A 232 11.15 -18.29 -11.17
C ILE A 232 10.33 -17.11 -11.72
N GLN A 233 9.31 -17.37 -12.54
CA GLN A 233 8.47 -16.32 -13.10
C GLN A 233 7.73 -15.52 -12.02
N ALA A 234 7.21 -16.20 -10.99
CA ALA A 234 6.59 -15.54 -9.84
C ALA A 234 7.58 -14.69 -9.02
N LEU A 235 8.82 -15.18 -8.84
CA LEU A 235 9.89 -14.38 -8.23
C LEU A 235 10.22 -13.15 -9.09
N CYS A 236 10.33 -13.29 -10.41
CA CYS A 236 10.54 -12.16 -11.33
C CYS A 236 9.42 -11.13 -11.22
N ALA A 237 8.15 -11.56 -11.24
CA ALA A 237 7.00 -10.67 -11.11
C ALA A 237 7.02 -9.90 -9.78
N THR A 238 7.35 -10.58 -8.68
CA THR A 238 7.46 -9.98 -7.35
C THR A 238 8.67 -9.03 -7.25
N ALA A 239 9.81 -9.39 -7.85
CA ALA A 239 11.01 -8.57 -7.90
C ALA A 239 10.79 -7.25 -8.67
N PHE A 240 9.93 -7.25 -9.69
CA PHE A 240 9.54 -6.03 -10.41
C PHE A 240 8.80 -5.04 -9.52
N VAL A 241 7.93 -5.52 -8.62
CA VAL A 241 7.27 -4.66 -7.62
C VAL A 241 8.30 -4.11 -6.65
N LEU A 242 9.24 -4.94 -6.17
CA LEU A 242 10.33 -4.49 -5.30
C LEU A 242 11.28 -3.50 -5.95
N ALA A 243 11.43 -3.55 -7.27
CA ALA A 243 12.24 -2.61 -8.02
C ALA A 243 11.55 -1.25 -8.21
N SER A 244 10.24 -1.14 -7.97
CA SER A 244 9.49 0.09 -8.25
C SER A 244 10.00 1.32 -7.47
N PRO A 245 10.39 1.23 -6.18
CA PRO A 245 10.95 2.37 -5.46
C PRO A 245 12.30 2.80 -6.04
N ALA A 246 13.12 1.85 -6.50
CA ALA A 246 14.41 2.15 -7.14
C ALA A 246 14.20 2.89 -8.47
N LEU A 247 13.26 2.42 -9.30
CA LEU A 247 12.90 3.09 -10.56
C LEU A 247 12.33 4.49 -10.33
N TYR A 248 11.53 4.66 -9.27
CA TYR A 248 11.03 5.98 -8.86
C TYR A 248 12.16 6.94 -8.51
N VAL A 249 13.10 6.51 -7.66
CA VAL A 249 14.25 7.35 -7.26
C VAL A 249 15.13 7.69 -8.47
N LEU A 250 15.46 6.70 -9.31
CA LEU A 250 16.24 6.92 -10.53
C LEU A 250 15.55 7.90 -11.50
N GLY A 251 14.24 7.74 -11.69
CA GLY A 251 13.44 8.65 -12.51
C GLY A 251 13.41 10.07 -11.93
N ALA A 252 13.28 10.21 -10.61
CA ALA A 252 13.33 11.50 -9.93
C ALA A 252 14.69 12.18 -10.12
N ILE A 253 15.80 11.47 -9.90
CA ILE A 253 17.16 11.98 -10.12
C ILE A 253 17.33 12.44 -11.57
N TYR A 254 16.93 11.62 -12.54
CA TYR A 254 17.03 11.98 -13.96
C TYR A 254 16.23 13.24 -14.30
N LEU A 255 15.02 13.38 -13.78
CA LEU A 255 14.19 14.57 -13.99
C LEU A 255 14.77 15.81 -13.31
N THR A 256 15.45 15.66 -12.17
CA THR A 256 16.10 16.78 -11.48
C THR A 256 17.36 17.27 -12.19
N ILE A 257 18.13 16.37 -12.82
CA ILE A 257 19.37 16.71 -13.54
C ILE A 257 19.11 17.09 -15.00
N GLY A 258 18.10 16.50 -15.62
CA GLY A 258 17.74 16.69 -17.03
C GLY A 258 16.93 17.96 -17.33
N VAL A 259 16.62 18.76 -16.30
CA VAL A 259 16.04 20.11 -16.38
C VAL A 259 17.12 21.11 -16.00
#